data_AF-A0A7Y2N0Z3-F1
#
_entry.id   AF-A0A7Y2N0Z3-F1
#
_cell.length_a   1.000
_cell.length_b   1.000
_cell.length_c   1.000
_cell.angle_alpha   90.00
_cell.angle_beta   90.00
_cell.angle_gamma   90.00
#
_symmetry.space_group_name_H-M   'P 1'
#
loop_
_entity.id
_entity.type
_entity.pdbx_description
1 polymer ?
#
loop_
_entity_poly.entity_id
_entity_poly.type
_entity_poly.pdbx_seq_one_letter_code
_entity_poly.pdbx_strand_id
1 'polypeptide(L)'
;MSKASPRKRKSHAVPARKSWAAYDRSIYLGLIIIGAAVAAFAWLVWTPQWRPITLGYIIAVAWLVNLYAVSAYQGKHLANWKQALARLPLRFAGFGSRGGKPVDAAHEQPAAKMMIFVSIAVSVLVVLGLTYWLIPAVRVA
;
A
#
# COMPACT_ATOMS: atom_id res chain seq x y z
N MET A 1 12.56 44.08 46.20
CA MET A 1 11.98 43.81 44.85
C MET A 1 12.90 42.85 44.11
N SER A 2 12.59 41.54 44.11
CA SER A 2 13.41 40.50 43.48
C SER A 2 12.98 40.30 42.02
N LYS A 3 13.90 40.53 41.07
CA LYS A 3 13.67 40.31 39.64
C LYS A 3 13.74 38.81 39.36
N ALA A 4 12.59 38.18 39.11
CA ALA A 4 12.52 36.81 38.63
C ALA A 4 13.14 36.71 37.22
N SER A 5 14.20 35.93 37.08
CA SER A 5 14.85 35.64 35.79
C SER A 5 13.97 34.71 34.95
N PRO A 6 13.72 34.99 33.66
CA PRO A 6 12.86 34.17 32.82
C PRO A 6 13.58 32.85 32.49
N ARG A 7 13.05 31.76 33.03
CA ARG A 7 13.49 30.39 32.75
C ARG A 7 13.30 30.12 31.26
N LYS A 8 14.38 30.19 30.46
CA LYS A 8 14.42 29.74 29.06
C LYS A 8 13.93 28.29 28.99
N ARG A 9 12.68 28.09 28.58
CA ARG A 9 12.18 26.76 28.20
C ARG A 9 12.98 26.31 26.99
N LYS A 10 13.87 25.34 27.19
CA LYS A 10 14.50 24.59 26.09
C LYS A 10 13.36 23.91 25.34
N SER A 11 12.95 24.48 24.22
CA SER A 11 12.12 23.78 23.25
C SER A 11 12.92 22.58 22.80
N HIS A 12 12.58 21.39 23.30
CA HIS A 12 13.07 20.15 22.72
C HIS A 12 12.70 20.20 21.24
N ALA A 13 13.70 20.34 20.37
CA ALA A 13 13.52 20.24 18.95
C ALA A 13 12.90 18.87 18.68
N VAL A 14 11.60 18.85 18.37
CA VAL A 14 10.91 17.64 17.96
C VAL A 14 11.70 17.13 16.74
N PRO A 15 12.28 15.92 16.78
CA PRO A 15 13.05 15.41 15.66
C PRO A 15 12.15 15.47 14.43
N ALA A 16 12.65 16.11 13.37
CA ALA A 16 11.93 16.25 12.12
C ALA A 16 11.44 14.85 11.71
N ARG A 17 10.13 14.60 11.83
CA ARG A 17 9.52 13.36 11.35
C ARG A 17 9.95 13.23 9.89
N LYS A 18 10.85 12.30 9.57
CA LYS A 18 11.14 11.89 8.19
C LYS A 18 9.79 11.79 7.50
N SER A 19 9.60 12.58 6.44
CA SER A 19 8.28 12.71 5.84
C SER A 19 7.85 11.33 5.35
N TRP A 20 6.85 10.74 6.02
CA TRP A 20 6.32 9.42 5.68
C TRP A 20 5.96 9.30 4.19
N ALA A 21 5.65 10.43 3.54
CA ALA A 21 5.43 10.52 2.10
C ALA A 21 6.64 10.10 1.25
N ALA A 22 7.88 10.46 1.62
CA ALA A 22 9.07 10.08 0.88
C ALA A 22 9.34 8.56 1.00
N TYR A 23 9.10 8.01 2.19
CA TYR A 23 9.22 6.57 2.44
C TYR A 23 8.16 5.78 1.67
N ASP A 24 6.88 6.15 1.76
CA ASP A 24 5.80 5.50 1.03
C ASP A 24 6.04 5.55 -0.49
N ARG A 25 6.54 6.69 -1.01
CA ARG A 25 6.91 6.84 -2.43
C ARG A 25 8.02 5.86 -2.84
N SER A 26 9.03 5.65 -2.00
CA SER A 26 10.10 4.69 -2.29
C SER A 26 9.59 3.25 -2.38
N ILE A 27 8.62 2.85 -1.54
CA ILE A 27 8.00 1.52 -1.60
C ILE A 27 7.18 1.36 -2.87
N TYR A 28 6.38 2.37 -3.23
CA TYR A 28 5.57 2.31 -4.46
C TYR A 28 6.44 2.28 -5.71
N LEU A 29 7.49 3.10 -5.77
CA LEU A 29 8.48 3.04 -6.86
C LEU A 29 9.19 1.69 -6.90
N GLY A 30 9.56 1.14 -5.74
CA GLY A 30 10.17 -0.19 -5.64
C GLY A 30 9.28 -1.28 -6.24
N LEU A 31 7.98 -1.28 -5.92
CA LEU A 31 7.02 -2.23 -6.51
C LEU A 31 6.90 -2.06 -8.03
N ILE A 32 6.86 -0.82 -8.54
CA ILE A 32 6.78 -0.58 -9.99
C ILE A 32 8.04 -1.08 -10.68
N ILE A 33 9.23 -0.78 -10.13
CA ILE A 33 10.52 -1.21 -10.71
C ILE A 33 10.62 -2.73 -10.69
N ILE A 34 10.27 -3.39 -9.58
CA ILE A 34 10.25 -4.85 -9.49
C ILE A 34 9.28 -5.45 -10.49
N GLY A 35 8.06 -4.90 -10.60
CA GLY A 35 7.06 -5.37 -11.56
C GLY A 35 7.53 -5.23 -13.01
N ALA A 36 8.14 -4.10 -13.36
CA ALA A 36 8.72 -3.86 -14.69
C ALA A 36 9.87 -4.84 -14.98
N ALA A 37 10.74 -5.08 -14.00
CA ALA A 37 11.83 -6.04 -14.13
C ALA A 37 11.32 -7.48 -14.29
N VAL A 38 10.31 -7.89 -13.52
CA VAL A 38 9.67 -9.22 -13.65
C VAL A 38 9.04 -9.37 -15.04
N ALA A 39 8.30 -8.36 -15.51
CA ALA A 39 7.68 -8.40 -16.83
C ALA A 39 8.72 -8.46 -17.96
N ALA A 40 9.78 -7.63 -17.90
CA ALA A 40 10.84 -7.61 -18.89
C ALA A 40 11.65 -8.92 -18.90
N PHE A 41 12.00 -9.44 -17.73
CA PHE A 41 12.72 -10.71 -17.59
C PHE A 41 11.86 -11.88 -18.09
N ALA A 42 10.60 -11.94 -17.69
CA ALA A 42 9.68 -12.97 -18.16
C ALA A 42 9.47 -12.88 -19.68
N TRP A 43 9.39 -11.67 -20.24
CA TRP A 43 9.30 -11.49 -21.69
C TRP A 43 10.55 -12.00 -22.43
N LEU A 44 11.74 -11.69 -21.90
CA LEU A 44 13.02 -12.03 -22.50
C LEU A 44 13.36 -13.53 -22.40
N VAL A 45 12.99 -14.19 -21.30
CA VAL A 45 13.39 -15.57 -20.98
C VAL A 45 12.26 -16.58 -21.19
N TRP A 46 11.02 -16.17 -20.95
CA TRP A 46 9.84 -17.05 -20.92
C TRP A 46 8.76 -16.56 -21.90
N THR A 47 9.15 -16.38 -23.15
CA THR A 47 8.20 -16.22 -24.25
C THR A 47 7.59 -17.59 -24.57
N PRO A 48 6.24 -17.79 -24.56
CA PRO A 48 5.13 -16.83 -24.40
C PRO A 48 4.49 -16.70 -22.99
N GLN A 49 5.05 -17.33 -21.96
CA GLN A 49 4.51 -17.37 -20.58
C GLN A 49 4.65 -16.06 -19.77
N TRP A 50 5.25 -15.02 -20.33
CA TRP A 50 5.41 -13.73 -19.64
C TRP A 50 4.09 -13.10 -19.18
N ARG A 51 3.00 -13.33 -19.92
CA ARG A 51 1.66 -12.79 -19.58
C ARG A 51 1.11 -13.36 -18.27
N PRO A 52 0.96 -14.70 -18.09
CA PRO A 52 0.49 -15.26 -16.82
C PRO A 52 1.44 -14.96 -15.66
N ILE A 53 2.75 -14.85 -15.89
CA ILE A 53 3.72 -14.50 -14.84
C ILE A 53 3.53 -13.05 -14.36
N THR A 54 3.35 -12.12 -15.31
CA THR A 54 3.04 -10.71 -15.00
C THR A 54 1.70 -10.58 -14.27
N LEU A 55 0.69 -11.33 -14.71
CA LEU A 55 -0.61 -11.39 -14.05
C LEU A 55 -0.48 -11.93 -12.61
N GLY A 56 0.28 -13.02 -12.41
CA GLY A 56 0.56 -13.59 -11.09
C GLY A 56 1.24 -12.58 -10.15
N TYR A 57 2.17 -11.77 -10.67
CA TYR A 57 2.77 -10.68 -9.90
C TYR A 57 1.74 -9.64 -9.46
N ILE A 58 0.87 -9.19 -10.37
CA ILE A 58 -0.19 -8.22 -10.06
C ILE A 58 -1.14 -8.77 -8.99
N ILE A 59 -1.55 -10.04 -9.11
CA ILE A 59 -2.39 -10.73 -8.12
C ILE A 59 -1.70 -10.77 -6.76
N ALA A 60 -0.41 -11.12 -6.71
CA ALA A 60 0.35 -11.19 -5.47
C ALA A 60 0.45 -9.82 -4.78
N VAL A 61 0.70 -8.75 -5.53
CA VAL A 61 0.74 -7.39 -4.98
C VAL A 61 -0.63 -6.96 -4.45
N ALA A 62 -1.70 -7.17 -5.23
CA ALA A 62 -3.06 -6.84 -4.79
C ALA A 62 -3.45 -7.61 -3.53
N TRP A 63 -3.10 -8.90 -3.47
CA TRP A 63 -3.33 -9.73 -2.29
C TRP A 63 -2.58 -9.20 -1.06
N LEU A 64 -1.29 -8.86 -1.19
CA LEU A 64 -0.50 -8.28 -0.09
C LEU A 64 -1.09 -6.97 0.43
N VAL A 65 -1.50 -6.07 -0.46
CA VAL A 65 -2.11 -4.79 -0.08
C VAL A 65 -3.39 -5.03 0.74
N ASN A 66 -4.29 -5.90 0.27
CA ASN A 66 -5.53 -6.20 0.96
C ASN A 66 -5.28 -6.94 2.30
N LEU A 67 -4.34 -7.90 2.33
CA LEU A 67 -3.97 -8.64 3.55
C LEU A 67 -3.46 -7.70 4.65
N TYR A 68 -2.59 -6.74 4.30
CA TYR A 68 -2.05 -5.80 5.28
C TYR A 68 -3.09 -4.76 5.69
N ALA A 69 -4.01 -4.38 4.82
CA ALA A 69 -5.14 -3.53 5.20
C ALA A 69 -6.07 -4.23 6.21
N VAL A 70 -6.38 -5.52 5.99
CA VAL A 70 -7.13 -6.35 6.95
C VAL A 70 -6.35 -6.49 8.26
N SER A 71 -5.04 -6.72 8.19
CA SER A 71 -4.20 -6.84 9.40
C SER A 71 -4.19 -5.55 10.22
N ALA A 72 -4.15 -4.39 9.55
CA ALA A 72 -4.28 -3.08 10.21
C ALA A 72 -5.66 -2.90 10.86
N TYR A 73 -6.73 -3.31 10.18
CA TYR A 73 -8.08 -3.29 10.74
C TYR A 73 -8.24 -4.21 11.96
N GLN A 74 -7.55 -5.36 11.97
CA GLN A 74 -7.49 -6.26 13.13
C GLN A 74 -6.60 -5.73 14.28
N GLY A 75 -5.98 -4.55 14.14
CA GLY A 75 -5.14 -3.96 15.18
C GLY A 75 -3.76 -4.62 15.32
N LYS A 76 -3.33 -5.41 14.33
CA LYS A 76 -2.00 -6.04 14.35
C LYS A 76 -0.93 -4.98 14.15
N HIS A 77 0.15 -5.07 14.94
CA HIS A 77 1.30 -4.20 14.77
C HIS A 77 2.02 -4.55 13.45
N LEU A 78 2.13 -3.59 12.55
CA LEU A 78 2.72 -3.77 11.23
C LEU A 78 4.08 -3.09 11.16
N ALA A 79 5.03 -3.75 10.48
CA ALA A 79 6.30 -3.12 10.11
C ALA A 79 6.04 -1.96 9.12
N ASN A 80 6.96 -0.97 9.09
CA ASN A 80 6.80 0.26 8.30
C ASN A 80 6.41 0.01 6.83
N TRP A 81 7.02 -0.99 6.19
CA TRP A 81 6.71 -1.30 4.79
C TRP A 81 5.33 -1.93 4.61
N LYS A 82 4.87 -2.75 5.56
CA LYS A 82 3.52 -3.32 5.57
C LYS A 82 2.48 -2.24 5.83
N GLN A 83 2.78 -1.28 6.70
CA GLN A 83 1.92 -0.10 6.91
C GLN A 83 1.79 0.72 5.63
N ALA A 84 2.86 0.92 4.86
CA ALA A 84 2.80 1.66 3.58
C ALA A 84 1.88 0.99 2.54
N LEU A 85 1.83 -0.36 2.54
CA LEU A 85 0.90 -1.12 1.71
C LEU A 85 -0.53 -1.03 2.23
N ALA A 86 -0.75 -1.20 3.53
CA ALA A 86 -2.07 -1.06 4.16
C ALA A 86 -2.67 0.35 3.94
N ARG A 87 -1.82 1.38 3.86
CA ARG A 87 -2.24 2.77 3.57
C ARG A 87 -2.89 2.94 2.22
N LEU A 88 -2.58 2.14 1.20
CA LEU A 88 -3.13 2.32 -0.14
C LEU A 88 -4.67 2.38 -0.13
N PRO A 89 -5.38 1.34 0.36
CA PRO A 89 -6.83 1.39 0.46
C PRO A 89 -7.32 2.31 1.58
N LEU A 90 -6.59 2.36 2.71
CA LEU A 90 -7.02 3.10 3.89
C LEU A 90 -6.93 4.63 3.74
N ARG A 91 -6.08 5.14 2.83
CA ARG A 91 -5.97 6.57 2.51
C ARG A 91 -7.28 7.13 1.95
N PHE A 92 -8.04 6.32 1.22
CA PHE A 92 -9.35 6.72 0.71
C PHE A 92 -10.41 6.84 1.82
N ALA A 93 -10.21 6.16 2.96
CA ALA A 93 -11.00 6.37 4.18
C ALA A 93 -10.42 7.48 5.09
N GLY A 94 -9.37 8.19 4.67
CA GLY A 94 -8.73 9.25 5.45
C GLY A 94 -7.71 8.77 6.50
N PHE A 95 -7.34 7.49 6.50
CA PHE A 95 -6.29 6.96 7.38
C PHE A 95 -4.93 6.92 6.67
N GLY A 96 -3.87 7.33 7.36
CA GLY A 96 -2.51 7.35 6.82
C GLY A 96 -2.27 8.36 5.70
N SER A 97 -3.14 9.37 5.55
CA SER A 97 -2.97 10.53 4.67
C SER A 97 -2.23 11.68 5.39
N ARG A 98 -1.75 12.68 4.63
CA ARG A 98 -1.08 13.86 5.20
C ARG A 98 -2.12 14.72 5.94
N GLY A 99 -2.18 14.56 7.26
CA GLY A 99 -3.19 15.20 8.13
C GLY A 99 -4.34 14.26 8.55
N GLY A 100 -4.35 13.01 8.07
CA GLY A 100 -5.32 11.99 8.47
C GLY A 100 -4.94 11.25 9.75
N LYS A 101 -5.85 10.39 10.21
CA LYS A 101 -5.61 9.53 11.39
C LYS A 101 -4.49 8.54 11.11
N PRO A 102 -3.66 8.13 12.10
CA PRO A 102 -2.67 7.09 11.89
C PRO A 102 -3.32 5.78 11.43
N VAL A 103 -2.57 4.92 10.74
CA VAL A 103 -3.08 3.63 10.24
C VAL A 103 -3.58 2.75 11.38
N ASP A 104 -2.93 2.81 12.53
CA ASP A 104 -3.31 2.04 13.72
C ASP A 104 -4.69 2.45 14.25
N ALA A 105 -5.15 3.67 13.95
CA ALA A 105 -6.51 4.11 14.29
C ALA A 105 -7.58 3.51 13.37
N ALA A 106 -7.21 2.77 12.32
CA ALA A 106 -8.17 2.06 11.46
C ALA A 106 -8.78 0.83 12.14
N HIS A 107 -8.26 0.41 13.30
CA HIS A 107 -8.76 -0.73 14.06
C HIS A 107 -10.26 -0.59 14.35
N GLU A 108 -11.03 -1.62 13.99
CA GLU A 108 -12.49 -1.72 14.17
C GLU A 108 -13.34 -0.57 13.59
N GLN A 109 -12.75 0.36 12.83
CA GLN A 109 -13.54 1.47 12.28
C GLN A 109 -14.41 1.02 11.09
N PRO A 110 -15.71 1.37 11.06
CA PRO A 110 -16.62 0.96 10.00
C PRO A 110 -16.19 1.51 8.63
N ALA A 111 -15.64 2.74 8.59
CA ALA A 111 -15.12 3.34 7.36
C ALA A 111 -13.90 2.57 6.81
N ALA A 112 -13.02 2.08 7.69
CA ALA A 112 -11.88 1.26 7.28
C ALA A 112 -12.36 -0.11 6.74
N LYS A 113 -13.32 -0.75 7.43
CA LYS A 113 -13.93 -2.01 6.97
C LYS A 113 -14.55 -1.87 5.58
N MET A 114 -15.34 -0.82 5.36
CA MET A 114 -15.97 -0.54 4.07
C MET A 114 -14.92 -0.35 2.97
N MET A 115 -13.88 0.44 3.22
CA MET A 115 -12.84 0.67 2.21
C MET A 115 -11.99 -0.57 1.92
N ILE A 116 -11.74 -1.42 2.91
CA ILE A 116 -11.08 -2.71 2.68
C ILE A 116 -11.95 -3.58 1.77
N PHE A 117 -13.26 -3.65 2.02
CA PHE A 117 -14.18 -4.40 1.18
C PHE A 117 -14.20 -3.86 -0.25
N VAL A 118 -14.32 -2.54 -0.43
CA VAL A 118 -14.26 -1.90 -1.75
C VAL A 118 -12.94 -2.19 -2.46
N SER A 119 -11.81 -2.11 -1.74
CA SER A 119 -10.48 -2.43 -2.28
C SER A 119 -10.38 -3.87 -2.78
N ILE A 120 -10.90 -4.83 -2.01
CA ILE A 120 -10.96 -6.25 -2.41
C ILE A 120 -11.82 -6.41 -3.67
N ALA A 121 -13.02 -5.83 -3.68
CA ALA A 121 -13.93 -5.92 -4.82
C ALA A 121 -13.31 -5.34 -6.10
N VAL A 122 -12.71 -4.15 -6.02
CA VAL A 122 -12.02 -3.51 -7.15
C VAL A 122 -10.81 -4.34 -7.60
N SER A 123 -10.04 -4.89 -6.66
CA SER A 123 -8.91 -5.77 -6.97
C SER A 123 -9.35 -7.00 -7.76
N VAL A 124 -10.45 -7.65 -7.36
CA VAL A 124 -11.03 -8.80 -8.08
C VAL A 124 -11.47 -8.40 -9.48
N LEU A 125 -12.18 -7.28 -9.64
CA LEU A 125 -12.63 -6.82 -10.96
C LEU A 125 -11.45 -6.51 -11.89
N VAL A 126 -10.40 -5.85 -11.38
CA VAL A 126 -9.18 -5.56 -12.15
C VAL A 126 -8.47 -6.85 -12.53
N VAL A 127 -8.33 -7.81 -11.62
CA VAL A 127 -7.70 -9.10 -11.91
C VAL A 127 -8.50 -9.87 -12.96
N LEU A 128 -9.83 -9.92 -12.87
CA LEU A 128 -10.68 -10.58 -13.87
C LEU A 128 -10.55 -9.91 -15.24
N GLY A 129 -10.59 -8.57 -15.29
CA GLY A 129 -10.41 -7.82 -16.54
C GLY A 129 -9.03 -8.05 -17.17
N LEU A 130 -7.97 -8.02 -16.35
CA LEU A 130 -6.61 -8.32 -16.81
C LEU A 130 -6.47 -9.78 -17.26
N THR A 131 -7.10 -10.72 -16.57
CA THR A 131 -7.11 -12.14 -16.95
C THR A 131 -7.76 -12.31 -18.31
N TYR A 132 -8.95 -11.74 -18.51
CA TYR A 132 -9.67 -11.76 -19.79
C TYR A 132 -8.85 -11.16 -20.95
N TRP A 133 -8.10 -10.08 -20.68
CA TRP A 133 -7.32 -9.39 -21.70
C TRP A 133 -5.98 -10.08 -22.01
N LEU A 134 -5.25 -10.53 -20.97
CA LEU A 134 -3.90 -11.08 -21.09
C LEU A 134 -3.89 -12.57 -21.43
N ILE A 135 -4.87 -13.32 -20.94
CA ILE A 135 -5.08 -14.72 -21.29
C ILE A 135 -6.21 -14.71 -22.32
N PRO A 136 -5.91 -14.64 -23.63
CA PRO A 136 -6.92 -14.97 -24.61
C PRO A 136 -7.35 -16.40 -24.30
N ALA A 137 -8.53 -16.55 -23.69
CA ALA A 137 -9.24 -17.81 -23.67
C ALA A 137 -9.16 -18.33 -25.10
N VAL A 138 -8.64 -19.56 -25.25
CA VAL A 138 -8.64 -20.36 -26.48
C VAL A 138 -9.71 -19.78 -27.39
N ARG A 139 -9.31 -18.89 -28.33
CA ARG A 139 -10.25 -18.39 -29.32
C ARG A 139 -10.54 -19.65 -30.09
N VAL A 140 -11.69 -20.24 -29.76
CA VAL A 140 -12.19 -21.48 -30.32
C VAL A 140 -11.91 -21.40 -31.80
N ALA A 141 -10.96 -22.26 -32.22
CA ALA A 141 -10.63 -22.45 -33.62
C ALA A 141 -11.84 -23.02 -34.35
#